data_AF-A0A135V743-F1
#
_entry.id   AF-A0A135V743-F1
#
_cell.length_a   1.000
_cell.length_b   1.000
_cell.length_c   1.000
_cell.angle_alpha   90.00
_cell.angle_beta   90.00
_cell.angle_gamma   90.00
#
_symmetry.space_group_name_H-M   'P 1'
#
loop_
_entity.id
_entity.type
_entity.pdbx_description
1 polymer ?
#
loop_
_entity_poly.entity_id
_entity_poly.type
_entity_poly.pdbx_seq_one_letter_code
_entity_poly.pdbx_strand_id
1 'polypeptide(L)'
;MPRLSDEVEEEHLLGAEYSDHEGVLPMDSSEPSPRAGFRAFQRPPPPKWRRPSSGDGGFGGALGGVVYKAGSRLNAALAPFRARSPRTIILMLALLKFAITIKAMMLMLPMMRLIEDDICHKHYKTSPAEIIPEMKCKVDEVQKQLAWLSGWQSLIGAVVNFLVAFPYGVLSDSGHVSAGFLMEKFGPWVPIRLVFVLTPLVFLIILLLPETLRVKLNNGDEPPKPQLPLSDAIREGFLKGLVQLKDSLAILNNRNILLCLVPSLVGNPIMTANSSTLPQYVSKNFGWTLAQTSFLLSPLGFLHLGTLVLLPWVSKIVVDPRGRFRRTGFGKDALLAKVSYIMIAAGALLEAFSREIVVFLLGLVFQTFGSAHNPLARAMITEFVDPEHTSRLYALTSMVDTLGSPLGGPVLAWAFSLGLEKKGLWKGLPWFYVALLASLTWAALMLVEEPKKKGPIHLESESTLEGLDYQSGAED
;
A
#
# COMPACT_ATOMS: atom_id res chain seq x y z
N MET A 1 -22.76 -70.33 5.56
CA MET A 1 -22.97 -70.84 4.18
C MET A 1 -24.06 -71.89 4.28
N PRO A 2 -25.12 -71.88 3.45
CA PRO A 2 -25.14 -71.55 2.01
C PRO A 2 -25.43 -70.07 1.67
N ARG A 3 -25.99 -69.80 0.48
CA ARG A 3 -26.51 -68.52 -0.07
C ARG A 3 -28.00 -68.67 -0.41
N LEU A 4 -28.82 -67.61 -0.39
CA LEU A 4 -29.35 -66.84 -1.55
C LEU A 4 -30.53 -65.91 -1.15
N SER A 5 -30.79 -64.86 -1.97
CA SER A 5 -32.06 -64.14 -2.27
C SER A 5 -33.01 -63.62 -1.16
N ASP A 6 -33.14 -62.29 -1.08
CA ASP A 6 -34.33 -61.43 -1.33
C ASP A 6 -35.72 -61.64 -0.66
N GLU A 7 -36.54 -60.56 -0.71
CA GLU A 7 -38.01 -60.40 -0.48
C GLU A 7 -38.60 -60.07 0.93
N VAL A 8 -38.90 -58.76 1.11
CA VAL A 8 -40.16 -58.03 1.51
C VAL A 8 -41.32 -58.70 2.32
N GLU A 9 -42.00 -57.86 3.14
CA GLU A 9 -43.34 -57.99 3.81
C GLU A 9 -43.48 -58.96 5.03
N GLU A 10 -43.85 -58.45 6.23
CA GLU A 10 -45.18 -58.49 6.92
C GLU A 10 -45.56 -59.86 7.55
N GLU A 11 -46.19 -60.00 8.73
CA GLU A 11 -46.73 -59.07 9.74
C GLU A 11 -46.90 -59.77 11.13
N HIS A 12 -47.42 -59.07 12.17
CA HIS A 12 -48.05 -59.63 13.41
C HIS A 12 -47.12 -60.39 14.41
N LEU A 13 -47.30 -60.48 15.75
CA LEU A 13 -48.26 -60.06 16.83
C LEU A 13 -47.43 -60.14 18.16
N LEU A 14 -47.63 -59.48 19.32
CA LEU A 14 -48.62 -58.63 20.04
C LEU A 14 -47.83 -57.53 20.83
N GLY A 15 -48.40 -56.56 21.56
CA GLY A 15 -49.80 -56.15 21.76
C GLY A 15 -50.21 -55.96 23.24
N ALA A 16 -50.28 -54.72 23.73
CA ALA A 16 -51.06 -54.27 24.92
C ALA A 16 -51.03 -52.72 25.04
N GLU A 17 -52.19 -52.10 25.25
CA GLU A 17 -52.41 -50.63 25.36
C GLU A 17 -53.62 -50.39 26.28
N TYR A 18 -53.60 -49.41 27.21
CA TYR A 18 -54.82 -49.00 27.92
C TYR A 18 -54.78 -47.59 28.60
N SER A 19 -55.59 -46.68 28.04
CA SER A 19 -56.42 -45.59 28.62
C SER A 19 -56.08 -44.83 29.93
N ASP A 20 -56.42 -43.53 29.88
CA ASP A 20 -56.52 -42.54 30.98
C ASP A 20 -57.47 -42.90 32.13
N HIS A 21 -57.38 -42.18 33.27
CA HIS A 21 -58.43 -41.21 33.68
C HIS A 21 -58.04 -40.27 34.85
N GLU A 22 -58.54 -39.04 34.74
CA GLU A 22 -58.77 -37.90 35.66
C GLU A 22 -58.42 -37.93 37.18
N GLY A 23 -58.01 -36.76 37.69
CA GLY A 23 -58.02 -36.38 39.11
C GLY A 23 -58.14 -34.86 39.30
N VAL A 24 -59.09 -34.39 40.12
CA VAL A 24 -59.60 -32.99 40.11
C VAL A 24 -59.02 -32.12 41.25
N LEU A 25 -58.98 -30.79 41.02
CA LEU A 25 -58.63 -29.74 41.99
C LEU A 25 -59.59 -29.67 43.20
N PRO A 26 -59.26 -28.89 44.24
CA PRO A 26 -59.97 -27.61 44.37
C PRO A 26 -59.09 -26.40 44.74
N MET A 27 -59.67 -25.20 44.56
CA MET A 27 -59.14 -23.89 45.00
C MET A 27 -60.04 -23.31 46.09
N ASP A 28 -59.43 -22.77 47.15
CA ASP A 28 -59.97 -21.71 48.02
C ASP A 28 -58.88 -21.31 49.05
N SER A 29 -59.04 -20.24 49.84
CA SER A 29 -58.99 -18.79 49.52
C SER A 29 -58.81 -18.02 50.84
N SER A 30 -58.50 -16.70 50.80
CA SER A 30 -58.10 -15.86 51.97
C SER A 30 -56.79 -16.31 52.66
N GLU A 31 -55.94 -15.49 53.27
CA GLU A 31 -56.11 -14.27 54.09
C GLU A 31 -54.90 -13.28 53.93
N PRO A 32 -54.85 -12.12 54.63
CA PRO A 32 -54.02 -10.98 54.20
C PRO A 32 -52.62 -10.86 54.85
N SER A 33 -51.76 -10.02 54.24
CA SER A 33 -50.55 -9.50 54.89
C SER A 33 -50.90 -8.60 56.09
N PRO A 34 -50.07 -8.49 57.15
CA PRO A 34 -48.94 -7.55 57.05
C PRO A 34 -47.67 -7.81 57.91
N ARG A 35 -46.55 -7.23 57.43
CA ARG A 35 -45.36 -6.73 58.17
C ARG A 35 -44.28 -7.69 58.75
N ALA A 36 -43.04 -7.23 58.54
CA ALA A 36 -41.82 -7.40 59.35
C ALA A 36 -41.07 -8.76 59.33
N GLY A 37 -39.89 -8.76 58.68
CA GLY A 37 -38.89 -9.83 58.75
C GLY A 37 -37.65 -9.51 57.90
N PHE A 38 -36.57 -9.03 58.52
CA PHE A 38 -35.30 -8.69 57.85
C PHE A 38 -34.29 -9.83 58.00
N ARG A 39 -33.33 -9.92 57.06
CA ARG A 39 -32.24 -10.93 56.93
C ARG A 39 -32.63 -12.24 56.21
N ALA A 40 -31.76 -12.87 55.42
CA ALA A 40 -30.56 -12.35 54.73
C ALA A 40 -30.18 -13.29 53.55
N PHE A 41 -30.04 -12.75 52.34
CA PHE A 41 -29.47 -13.51 51.23
C PHE A 41 -27.94 -13.59 51.40
N GLN A 42 -27.40 -14.80 51.48
CA GLN A 42 -25.96 -15.02 51.48
C GLN A 42 -25.38 -14.63 50.10
N ARG A 43 -24.40 -13.72 50.09
CA ARG A 43 -23.63 -13.42 48.87
C ARG A 43 -22.50 -14.44 48.71
N PRO A 44 -22.20 -14.92 47.50
CA PRO A 44 -21.03 -15.75 47.25
C PRO A 44 -19.73 -14.98 47.59
N PRO A 45 -18.63 -15.68 47.92
CA PRO A 45 -17.36 -15.04 48.24
C PRO A 45 -16.83 -14.25 47.03
N PRO A 46 -16.25 -13.05 47.24
CA PRO A 46 -15.73 -12.25 46.13
C PRO A 46 -14.50 -12.94 45.49
N PRO A 47 -14.29 -12.81 44.17
CA PRO A 47 -13.10 -13.34 43.51
C PRO A 47 -11.82 -12.71 44.07
N LYS A 48 -10.72 -13.49 44.06
CA LYS A 48 -9.46 -13.18 44.76
C LYS A 48 -8.73 -11.89 44.31
N TRP A 49 -9.20 -11.21 43.27
CA TRP A 49 -8.65 -9.94 42.77
C TRP A 49 -9.15 -8.70 43.53
N ARG A 50 -9.16 -8.77 44.87
CA ARG A 50 -9.32 -7.57 45.71
C ARG A 50 -7.96 -6.90 45.86
N ARG A 51 -7.88 -5.60 45.51
CA ARG A 51 -6.64 -4.81 45.57
C ARG A 51 -5.95 -4.93 46.94
N PRO A 52 -4.63 -5.10 47.01
CA PRO A 52 -3.88 -4.80 48.22
C PRO A 52 -4.14 -3.34 48.64
N SER A 53 -4.27 -3.12 49.95
CA SER A 53 -4.33 -1.77 50.52
C SER A 53 -3.04 -1.00 50.25
N SER A 54 -3.15 0.33 50.21
CA SER A 54 -2.01 1.24 50.14
C SER A 54 -1.00 0.97 51.26
N GLY A 55 0.19 0.48 50.90
CA GLY A 55 1.27 0.24 51.86
C GLY A 55 2.20 -0.91 51.52
N ASP A 56 2.86 -0.89 50.34
CA ASP A 56 4.27 -1.31 50.29
C ASP A 56 5.01 -0.87 49.01
N GLY A 57 6.32 -0.67 49.14
CA GLY A 57 7.20 0.01 48.17
C GLY A 57 7.66 -0.83 46.97
N GLY A 58 6.75 -1.48 46.24
CA GLY A 58 7.11 -2.29 45.06
C GLY A 58 7.75 -1.48 43.93
N PHE A 59 9.02 -1.75 43.63
CA PHE A 59 9.85 -1.00 42.64
C PHE A 59 9.17 -0.84 41.27
N GLY A 60 8.45 -1.85 40.79
CA GLY A 60 7.71 -1.79 39.53
C GLY A 60 6.51 -0.82 39.54
N GLY A 61 5.85 -0.61 40.70
CA GLY A 61 4.76 0.35 40.84
C GLY A 61 5.27 1.80 40.83
N ALA A 62 6.39 2.05 41.52
CA ALA A 62 7.08 3.34 41.46
C ALA A 62 7.56 3.65 40.03
N LEU A 63 8.20 2.69 39.36
CA LEU A 63 8.69 2.84 37.99
C LEU A 63 7.54 3.06 36.99
N GLY A 64 6.43 2.32 37.11
CA GLY A 64 5.23 2.51 36.28
C GLY A 64 4.61 3.90 36.47
N GLY A 65 4.50 4.38 37.71
CA GLY A 65 4.04 5.74 38.02
C GLY A 65 4.97 6.82 37.47
N VAL A 66 6.28 6.62 37.54
CA VAL A 66 7.29 7.52 36.94
C VAL A 66 7.18 7.52 35.41
N VAL A 67 7.07 6.36 34.76
CA VAL A 67 6.92 6.25 33.30
C VAL A 67 5.62 6.89 32.82
N TYR A 68 4.49 6.67 33.50
CA TYR A 68 3.23 7.34 33.17
C TYR A 68 3.31 8.87 33.32
N LYS A 69 3.93 9.35 34.41
CA LYS A 69 4.11 10.79 34.69
C LYS A 69 5.17 11.45 33.81
N ALA A 70 6.13 10.68 33.30
CA ALA A 70 7.08 11.12 32.27
C ALA A 70 6.40 11.17 30.90
N GLY A 71 5.61 10.15 30.54
CA GLY A 71 4.85 10.09 29.30
C GLY A 71 3.80 11.20 29.18
N SER A 72 3.08 11.52 30.26
CA SER A 72 2.12 12.63 30.27
C SER A 72 2.83 14.00 30.20
N ARG A 73 3.97 14.17 30.87
CA ARG A 73 4.83 15.36 30.71
C ARG A 73 5.39 15.51 29.30
N LEU A 74 5.82 14.42 28.67
CA LEU A 74 6.31 14.40 27.29
C LEU A 74 5.19 14.74 26.30
N ASN A 75 4.00 14.15 26.49
CA ASN A 75 2.82 14.46 25.68
C ASN A 75 2.39 15.94 25.86
N ALA A 76 2.44 16.49 27.06
CA ALA A 76 2.20 17.93 27.29
C ALA A 76 3.27 18.83 26.65
N ALA A 77 4.55 18.44 26.71
CA ALA A 77 5.65 19.16 26.05
C ALA A 77 5.61 19.08 24.51
N LEU A 78 5.01 18.03 23.96
CA LEU A 78 4.85 17.81 22.51
C LEU A 78 3.48 18.26 21.98
N ALA A 79 2.50 18.52 22.84
CA ALA A 79 1.20 19.11 22.49
C ALA A 79 1.26 20.43 21.70
N PRO A 80 2.25 21.35 21.87
CA PRO A 80 2.42 22.49 20.97
C PRO A 80 3.05 22.14 19.61
N PHE A 81 3.82 21.05 19.52
CA PHE A 81 4.48 20.61 18.27
C PHE A 81 3.62 19.66 17.42
N ARG A 82 2.59 19.04 18.01
CA ARG A 82 1.68 18.12 17.30
C ARG A 82 0.90 18.87 16.21
N ALA A 83 0.99 18.42 14.96
CA ALA A 83 0.34 19.06 13.81
C ALA A 83 -1.20 19.03 13.91
N ARG A 84 -1.81 20.15 14.32
CA ARG A 84 -3.27 20.28 14.49
C ARG A 84 -4.03 20.65 13.20
N SER A 85 -3.36 21.23 12.21
CA SER A 85 -3.97 21.62 10.93
C SER A 85 -3.70 20.59 9.84
N PRO A 86 -4.71 20.20 9.02
CA PRO A 86 -4.50 19.38 7.82
C PRO A 86 -3.43 19.93 6.87
N ARG A 87 -3.26 21.27 6.81
CA ARG A 87 -2.21 21.90 5.98
C ARG A 87 -0.80 21.56 6.49
N THR A 88 -0.59 21.59 7.80
CA THR A 88 0.69 21.17 8.43
C THR A 88 0.96 19.69 8.21
N ILE A 89 -0.09 18.85 8.26
CA ILE A 89 0.00 17.41 8.00
C ILE A 89 0.46 17.15 6.56
N ILE A 90 -0.20 17.78 5.58
CA ILE A 90 0.14 17.65 4.15
C ILE A 90 1.57 18.16 3.90
N LEU A 91 1.96 19.28 4.51
CA LEU A 91 3.32 19.82 4.42
C LEU A 91 4.37 18.83 4.94
N MET A 92 4.16 18.25 6.14
CA MET A 92 5.10 17.29 6.73
C MET A 92 5.23 16.01 5.88
N LEU A 93 4.13 15.47 5.37
CA LEU A 93 4.14 14.30 4.50
C LEU A 93 4.80 14.60 3.14
N ALA A 94 4.59 15.80 2.58
CA ALA A 94 5.25 16.26 1.37
C ALA A 94 6.76 16.42 1.56
N LEU A 95 7.20 17.04 2.66
CA LEU A 95 8.62 17.20 3.03
C LEU A 95 9.30 15.84 3.26
N LEU A 96 8.64 14.90 3.95
CA LEU A 96 9.14 13.54 4.15
C LEU A 96 9.27 12.80 2.80
N LYS A 97 8.26 12.87 1.93
CA LYS A 97 8.29 12.24 0.61
C LYS A 97 9.36 12.88 -0.29
N PHE A 98 9.55 14.20 -0.22
CA PHE A 98 10.61 14.94 -0.91
C PHE A 98 12.00 14.46 -0.45
N ALA A 99 12.27 14.42 0.86
CA ALA A 99 13.53 13.96 1.42
C ALA A 99 13.86 12.50 1.04
N ILE A 100 12.88 11.60 1.12
CA ILE A 100 13.04 10.19 0.69
C ILE A 100 13.36 10.11 -0.81
N THR A 101 12.68 10.91 -1.64
CA THR A 101 12.84 10.86 -3.10
C THR A 101 14.19 11.45 -3.53
N ILE A 102 14.63 12.57 -2.94
CA ILE A 102 15.97 13.12 -3.18
C ILE A 102 17.05 12.13 -2.77
N LYS A 103 16.95 11.52 -1.56
CA LYS A 103 17.90 10.50 -1.11
C LYS A 103 18.01 9.35 -2.13
N ALA A 104 16.88 8.86 -2.64
CA ALA A 104 16.87 7.77 -3.61
C ALA A 104 17.55 8.17 -4.93
N MET A 105 17.22 9.33 -5.50
CA MET A 105 17.78 9.79 -6.76
C MET A 105 19.27 10.13 -6.67
N MET A 106 19.71 10.75 -5.57
CA MET A 106 21.13 11.04 -5.32
C MET A 106 21.97 9.76 -5.13
N LEU A 107 21.38 8.66 -4.63
CA LEU A 107 22.08 7.40 -4.41
C LEU A 107 22.12 6.51 -5.67
N MET A 108 21.08 6.56 -6.50
CA MET A 108 20.88 5.64 -7.63
C MET A 108 22.00 5.72 -8.68
N LEU A 109 22.34 6.92 -9.15
CA LEU A 109 23.34 7.09 -10.20
C LEU A 109 24.77 6.73 -9.73
N PRO A 110 25.26 7.18 -8.55
CA PRO A 110 26.53 6.71 -8.01
C PRO A 110 26.58 5.18 -7.81
N MET A 111 25.49 4.57 -7.36
CA MET A 111 25.43 3.10 -7.24
C MET A 111 25.54 2.40 -8.59
N MET A 112 24.86 2.88 -9.65
CA MET A 112 25.06 2.34 -11.00
C MET A 112 26.50 2.53 -11.48
N ARG A 113 27.15 3.67 -11.20
CA ARG A 113 28.54 3.93 -11.59
C ARG A 113 29.53 3.02 -10.84
N LEU A 114 29.30 2.75 -9.55
CA LEU A 114 30.12 1.82 -8.74
C LEU A 114 29.96 0.37 -9.20
N ILE A 115 28.74 -0.07 -9.51
CA ILE A 115 28.48 -1.42 -10.04
C ILE A 115 29.08 -1.58 -11.44
N GLU A 116 28.94 -0.58 -12.31
CA GLU A 116 29.60 -0.55 -13.63
C GLU A 116 31.12 -0.70 -13.49
N ASP A 117 31.73 -0.01 -12.52
CA ASP A 117 33.17 0.02 -12.32
C ASP A 117 33.73 -1.31 -11.78
N ASP A 118 33.04 -1.95 -10.82
CA ASP A 118 33.38 -3.29 -10.32
C ASP A 118 33.30 -4.36 -11.43
N ILE A 119 32.25 -4.33 -12.26
CA ILE A 119 32.11 -5.21 -13.42
C ILE A 119 33.23 -4.93 -14.45
N CYS A 120 33.59 -3.67 -14.66
CA CYS A 120 34.65 -3.25 -15.56
C CYS A 120 36.03 -3.77 -15.13
N HIS A 121 36.36 -3.67 -13.84
CA HIS A 121 37.58 -4.25 -13.26
C HIS A 121 37.62 -5.78 -13.44
N LYS A 122 36.50 -6.46 -13.19
CA LYS A 122 36.37 -7.93 -13.40
C LYS A 122 36.51 -8.32 -14.87
N HIS A 123 36.01 -7.52 -15.80
CA HIS A 123 36.13 -7.73 -17.24
C HIS A 123 37.59 -7.60 -17.72
N TYR A 124 38.30 -6.55 -17.30
CA TYR A 124 39.70 -6.32 -17.66
C TYR A 124 40.72 -7.09 -16.81
N LYS A 125 40.28 -7.75 -15.73
CA LYS A 125 41.10 -8.47 -14.72
C LYS A 125 42.10 -7.55 -14.01
N THR A 126 41.70 -6.30 -13.81
CA THR A 126 42.51 -5.23 -13.23
C THR A 126 42.30 -5.14 -11.71
N SER A 127 43.32 -4.68 -10.97
CA SER A 127 43.18 -4.46 -9.52
C SER A 127 42.22 -3.30 -9.20
N PRO A 128 41.36 -3.37 -8.16
CA PRO A 128 40.39 -2.30 -7.82
C PRO A 128 40.98 -0.94 -7.38
N ALA A 129 42.30 -0.77 -7.47
CA ALA A 129 43.00 0.48 -7.17
C ALA A 129 43.48 1.23 -8.44
N GLU A 130 43.34 0.63 -9.63
CA GLU A 130 43.73 1.26 -10.89
C GLU A 130 42.56 2.06 -11.49
N ILE A 131 42.78 3.33 -11.84
CA ILE A 131 41.68 4.19 -12.29
C ILE A 131 41.38 3.91 -13.78
N ILE A 132 40.38 3.06 -14.04
CA ILE A 132 39.88 2.80 -15.40
C ILE A 132 39.03 4.00 -15.88
N PRO A 133 39.35 4.64 -17.02
CA PRO A 133 38.52 5.71 -17.57
C PRO A 133 37.12 5.22 -17.95
N GLU A 134 36.07 5.92 -17.50
CA GLU A 134 34.66 5.51 -17.62
C GLU A 134 34.27 4.99 -19.02
N MET A 135 34.76 5.63 -20.09
CA MET A 135 34.41 5.24 -21.46
C MET A 135 34.92 3.85 -21.88
N LYS A 136 35.95 3.30 -21.23
CA LYS A 136 36.37 1.90 -21.43
C LYS A 136 35.32 0.91 -20.90
N CYS A 137 34.62 1.26 -19.84
CA CYS A 137 33.60 0.42 -19.22
C CYS A 137 32.28 0.34 -20.00
N LYS A 138 32.18 1.05 -21.14
CA LYS A 138 31.00 1.04 -22.03
C LYS A 138 31.05 -0.07 -23.08
N VAL A 139 31.85 -1.14 -22.90
CA VAL A 139 31.79 -2.35 -23.75
C VAL A 139 30.44 -3.08 -23.59
N ASP A 140 30.01 -3.82 -24.63
CA ASP A 140 28.67 -4.43 -24.65
C ASP A 140 28.45 -5.39 -23.45
N GLU A 141 29.48 -6.16 -23.09
CA GLU A 141 29.46 -7.18 -22.04
C GLU A 141 29.22 -6.58 -20.64
N VAL A 142 29.91 -5.49 -20.31
CA VAL A 142 29.77 -4.78 -19.02
C VAL A 142 28.37 -4.18 -18.91
N GLN A 143 27.88 -3.53 -19.96
CA GLN A 143 26.56 -2.88 -19.97
C GLN A 143 25.41 -3.90 -19.90
N LYS A 144 25.53 -5.06 -20.56
CA LYS A 144 24.58 -6.18 -20.40
C LYS A 144 24.52 -6.65 -18.94
N GLN A 145 25.67 -6.89 -18.31
CA GLN A 145 25.73 -7.38 -16.92
C GLN A 145 25.15 -6.35 -15.94
N LEU A 146 25.45 -5.06 -16.12
CA LEU A 146 24.86 -3.97 -15.34
C LEU A 146 23.33 -3.91 -15.47
N ALA A 147 22.81 -4.00 -16.70
CA ALA A 147 21.37 -4.02 -16.95
C ALA A 147 20.69 -5.24 -16.31
N TRP A 148 21.27 -6.45 -16.45
CA TRP A 148 20.75 -7.66 -15.80
C TRP A 148 20.76 -7.56 -14.28
N LEU A 149 21.84 -7.05 -13.67
CA LEU A 149 21.91 -6.87 -12.21
C LEU A 149 20.87 -5.86 -11.70
N SER A 150 20.68 -4.74 -12.41
CA SER A 150 19.60 -3.78 -12.11
C SER A 150 18.20 -4.41 -12.26
N GLY A 151 18.01 -5.25 -13.28
CA GLY A 151 16.77 -5.98 -13.51
C GLY A 151 16.44 -6.97 -12.39
N TRP A 152 17.42 -7.79 -11.99
CA TRP A 152 17.29 -8.72 -10.86
C TRP A 152 17.10 -7.99 -9.52
N GLN A 153 17.79 -6.86 -9.29
CA GLN A 153 17.58 -6.03 -8.10
C GLN A 153 16.13 -5.53 -8.01
N SER A 154 15.54 -5.09 -9.13
CA SER A 154 14.13 -4.66 -9.18
C SER A 154 13.18 -5.81 -8.85
N LEU A 155 13.38 -6.99 -9.46
CA LEU A 155 12.54 -8.17 -9.19
C LEU A 155 12.67 -8.66 -7.75
N ILE A 156 13.89 -8.77 -7.21
CA ILE A 156 14.12 -9.20 -5.83
C ILE A 156 13.51 -8.20 -4.84
N GLY A 157 13.69 -6.90 -5.09
CA GLY A 157 13.07 -5.84 -4.28
C GLY A 157 11.53 -5.93 -4.26
N ALA A 158 10.93 -6.21 -5.41
CA ALA A 158 9.48 -6.37 -5.53
C ALA A 158 8.94 -7.67 -4.91
N VAL A 159 9.66 -8.79 -5.07
CA VAL A 159 9.33 -10.07 -4.41
C VAL A 159 9.43 -9.92 -2.88
N VAL A 160 10.47 -9.29 -2.36
CA VAL A 160 10.59 -8.98 -0.93
C VAL A 160 9.47 -8.02 -0.49
N ASN A 161 9.16 -6.98 -1.26
CA ASN A 161 8.05 -6.06 -0.94
C ASN A 161 6.71 -6.81 -0.84
N PHE A 162 6.39 -7.66 -1.82
CA PHE A 162 5.16 -8.44 -1.83
C PHE A 162 5.08 -9.47 -0.69
N LEU A 163 6.16 -10.21 -0.46
CA LEU A 163 6.24 -11.23 0.59
C LEU A 163 6.31 -10.67 2.01
N VAL A 164 6.80 -9.44 2.20
CA VAL A 164 6.91 -8.80 3.53
C VAL A 164 5.70 -7.91 3.83
N ALA A 165 5.17 -7.16 2.86
CA ALA A 165 4.10 -6.20 3.12
C ALA A 165 2.79 -6.84 3.61
N PHE A 166 2.38 -7.98 3.04
CA PHE A 166 1.15 -8.67 3.45
C PHE A 166 1.26 -9.26 4.88
N PRO A 167 2.31 -10.04 5.24
CA PRO A 167 2.52 -10.45 6.62
C PRO A 167 2.75 -9.28 7.58
N TYR A 168 3.41 -8.19 7.16
CA TYR A 168 3.61 -7.01 8.02
C TYR A 168 2.28 -6.34 8.38
N GLY A 169 1.34 -6.21 7.44
CA GLY A 169 -0.02 -5.73 7.71
C GLY A 169 -0.80 -6.66 8.65
N VAL A 170 -0.77 -7.98 8.40
CA VAL A 170 -1.41 -8.95 9.30
C VAL A 170 -0.77 -8.92 10.70
N LEU A 171 0.53 -8.67 10.81
CA LEU A 171 1.26 -8.55 12.08
C LEU A 171 1.03 -7.22 12.81
N SER A 172 0.83 -6.10 12.11
CA SER A 172 0.42 -4.84 12.74
C SER A 172 -0.97 -4.98 13.36
N ASP A 173 -1.89 -5.58 12.62
CA ASP A 173 -3.28 -5.76 13.04
C ASP A 173 -3.40 -6.84 14.14
N SER A 174 -2.45 -7.78 14.17
CA SER A 174 -2.33 -8.82 15.22
C SER A 174 -1.42 -8.41 16.39
N GLY A 175 -1.04 -7.14 16.52
CA GLY A 175 -0.07 -6.66 17.52
C GLY A 175 -0.43 -6.97 18.98
N HIS A 176 -1.73 -7.12 19.27
CA HIS A 176 -2.23 -7.55 20.59
C HIS A 176 -1.87 -9.01 20.93
N VAL A 177 -1.83 -9.88 19.91
CA VAL A 177 -1.65 -11.33 20.07
C VAL A 177 -0.16 -11.68 20.17
N SER A 178 0.69 -11.00 19.40
CA SER A 178 2.15 -11.14 19.51
C SER A 178 2.67 -10.66 20.87
N ALA A 179 2.08 -9.59 21.43
CA ALA A 179 2.35 -9.17 22.81
C ALA A 179 1.98 -10.25 23.83
N GLY A 180 0.81 -10.89 23.69
CA GLY A 180 0.36 -11.97 24.57
C GLY A 180 1.33 -13.16 24.62
N PHE A 181 1.73 -13.68 23.45
CA PHE A 181 2.67 -14.81 23.38
C PHE A 181 4.05 -14.48 23.97
N LEU A 182 4.57 -13.26 23.76
CA LEU A 182 5.84 -12.86 24.37
C LEU A 182 5.77 -12.82 25.90
N MET A 183 4.61 -12.45 26.48
CA MET A 183 4.39 -12.50 27.93
C MET A 183 4.31 -13.93 28.47
N GLU A 184 3.68 -14.84 27.72
CA GLU A 184 3.57 -16.27 28.08
C GLU A 184 4.95 -16.96 28.07
N LYS A 185 5.65 -16.92 26.93
CA LYS A 185 6.85 -17.75 26.72
C LYS A 185 8.12 -17.19 27.36
N PHE A 186 8.23 -15.86 27.48
CA PHE A 186 9.46 -15.19 27.96
C PHE A 186 9.24 -14.29 29.18
N GLY A 187 8.03 -14.33 29.76
CA GLY A 187 7.61 -13.48 30.86
C GLY A 187 7.38 -12.02 30.42
N PRO A 188 6.61 -11.22 31.20
CA PRO A 188 6.25 -9.85 30.81
C PRO A 188 7.43 -8.91 30.53
N TRP A 189 8.60 -9.15 31.11
CA TRP A 189 9.76 -8.28 30.99
C TRP A 189 10.42 -8.28 29.60
N VAL A 190 10.28 -9.33 28.81
CA VAL A 190 10.86 -9.40 27.45
C VAL A 190 10.10 -8.53 26.44
N PRO A 191 8.75 -8.60 26.29
CA PRO A 191 8.02 -7.64 25.46
C PRO A 191 8.18 -6.20 25.98
N ILE A 192 8.25 -5.98 27.30
CA ILE A 192 8.51 -4.64 27.86
C ILE A 192 9.88 -4.11 27.42
N ARG A 193 10.96 -4.90 27.49
CA ARG A 193 12.30 -4.50 27.01
C ARG A 193 12.32 -4.27 25.50
N LEU A 194 11.67 -5.15 24.73
CA LEU A 194 11.56 -5.02 23.27
C LEU A 194 10.82 -3.75 22.87
N VAL A 195 9.72 -3.42 23.57
CA VAL A 195 9.05 -2.12 23.45
C VAL A 195 10.02 -1.00 23.81
N PHE A 196 10.71 -0.99 24.95
CA PHE A 196 11.66 0.08 25.30
C PHE A 196 12.78 0.30 24.26
N VAL A 197 13.24 -0.74 23.56
CA VAL A 197 14.27 -0.63 22.50
C VAL A 197 13.66 -0.10 21.18
N LEU A 198 12.46 -0.54 20.81
CA LEU A 198 11.79 -0.08 19.59
C LEU A 198 11.12 1.29 19.75
N THR A 199 10.65 1.63 20.95
CA THR A 199 9.97 2.88 21.30
C THR A 199 10.69 4.14 20.83
N PRO A 200 11.99 4.39 21.05
CA PRO A 200 12.64 5.61 20.56
C PRO A 200 12.64 5.72 19.03
N LEU A 201 12.84 4.60 18.32
CA LEU A 201 12.84 4.56 16.85
C LEU A 201 11.41 4.72 16.28
N VAL A 202 10.41 4.14 16.94
CA VAL A 202 9.00 4.27 16.59
C VAL A 202 8.44 5.65 16.97
N PHE A 203 8.85 6.25 18.09
CA PHE A 203 8.47 7.62 18.47
C PHE A 203 8.99 8.64 17.45
N LEU A 204 10.21 8.48 16.95
CA LEU A 204 10.75 9.35 15.90
C LEU A 204 9.85 9.35 14.64
N ILE A 205 9.25 8.21 14.31
CA ILE A 205 8.37 8.04 13.14
C ILE A 205 6.94 8.50 13.45
N ILE A 206 6.37 8.13 14.60
CA ILE A 206 4.99 8.45 14.99
C ILE A 206 4.82 9.93 15.37
N LEU A 207 5.84 10.60 15.94
CA LEU A 207 5.76 12.05 16.17
C LEU A 207 5.70 12.88 14.87
N LEU A 208 6.07 12.28 13.73
CA LEU A 208 5.95 12.87 12.40
C LEU A 208 4.66 12.48 11.67
N LEU A 209 3.90 11.50 12.17
CA LEU A 209 2.66 11.01 11.57
C LEU A 209 1.43 11.32 12.45
N PRO A 210 0.48 12.14 11.98
CA PRO A 210 -0.80 12.30 12.65
C PRO A 210 -1.63 11.01 12.51
N GLU A 211 -2.39 10.70 13.55
CA GLU A 211 -3.15 9.47 13.65
C GLU A 211 -4.48 9.61 12.89
N THR A 212 -4.55 9.03 11.69
CA THR A 212 -5.70 9.13 10.78
C THR A 212 -6.74 8.02 10.96
N LEU A 213 -6.39 6.94 11.66
CA LEU A 213 -7.31 5.82 11.92
C LEU A 213 -8.20 6.12 13.13
N ARG A 214 -9.47 6.46 12.89
CA ARG A 214 -10.49 6.47 13.94
C ARG A 214 -10.82 5.03 14.35
N VAL A 215 -10.07 4.49 15.31
CA VAL A 215 -10.42 3.23 15.98
C VAL A 215 -11.80 3.38 16.62
N LYS A 216 -12.81 2.69 16.07
CA LYS A 216 -14.06 2.46 16.80
C LYS A 216 -13.73 1.54 17.97
N LEU A 217 -13.59 2.12 19.16
CA LEU A 217 -13.57 1.36 20.41
C LEU A 217 -14.93 0.70 20.56
N ASN A 218 -15.02 -0.58 20.21
CA ASN A 218 -16.20 -1.39 20.47
C ASN A 218 -16.26 -1.61 21.99
N ASN A 219 -17.29 -1.07 22.63
CA ASN A 219 -17.40 -1.10 24.09
C ASN A 219 -17.68 -2.53 24.59
N GLY A 220 -16.81 -3.03 25.48
CA GLY A 220 -17.13 -4.05 26.50
C GLY A 220 -17.30 -5.50 26.04
N ASP A 221 -18.08 -5.76 24.99
CA ASP A 221 -18.91 -6.97 24.92
C ASP A 221 -18.37 -8.10 24.00
N GLU A 222 -17.07 -8.11 23.68
CA GLU A 222 -16.45 -9.35 23.17
C GLU A 222 -16.03 -10.27 24.33
N PRO A 223 -16.48 -11.55 24.36
CA PRO A 223 -15.99 -12.50 25.35
C PRO A 223 -14.48 -12.73 25.20
N PRO A 224 -13.75 -13.05 26.29
CA PRO A 224 -12.30 -13.20 26.25
C PRO A 224 -11.90 -14.32 25.27
N LYS A 225 -11.29 -13.92 24.15
CA LYS A 225 -10.81 -14.83 23.11
C LYS A 225 -9.82 -15.85 23.71
N PRO A 226 -9.95 -17.15 23.40
CA PRO A 226 -9.04 -18.18 23.91
C PRO A 226 -7.58 -17.83 23.65
N GLN A 227 -6.70 -18.16 24.60
CA GLN A 227 -5.26 -18.00 24.44
C GLN A 227 -4.74 -19.09 23.48
N LEU A 228 -4.75 -18.78 22.18
CA LEU A 228 -4.19 -19.64 21.15
C LEU A 228 -2.64 -19.57 21.17
N PRO A 229 -1.94 -20.70 21.02
CA PRO A 229 -0.49 -20.69 20.88
C PRO A 229 -0.07 -19.96 19.60
N LEU A 230 1.14 -19.41 19.55
CA LEU A 230 1.60 -18.56 18.43
C LEU A 230 1.38 -19.20 17.05
N SER A 231 1.57 -20.51 16.92
CA SER A 231 1.33 -21.26 15.67
C SER A 231 -0.09 -21.09 15.16
N ASP A 232 -1.09 -21.23 16.03
CA ASP A 232 -2.50 -21.16 15.65
C ASP A 232 -2.98 -19.71 15.59
N ALA A 233 -2.43 -18.81 16.39
CA ALA A 233 -2.63 -17.37 16.25
C ALA A 233 -2.13 -16.83 14.89
N ILE A 234 -0.92 -17.23 14.46
CA ILE A 234 -0.38 -16.87 13.14
C ILE A 234 -1.21 -17.53 12.03
N ARG A 235 -1.61 -18.80 12.20
CA ARG A 235 -2.45 -19.52 11.23
C ARG A 235 -3.83 -18.88 11.08
N GLU A 236 -4.48 -18.49 12.17
CA GLU A 236 -5.78 -17.81 12.15
C GLU A 236 -5.66 -16.40 11.54
N GLY A 237 -4.64 -15.63 11.92
CA GLY A 237 -4.34 -14.33 11.32
C GLY A 237 -4.07 -14.41 9.82
N PHE A 238 -3.30 -15.41 9.39
CA PHE A 238 -3.01 -15.67 7.97
C PHE A 238 -4.27 -16.12 7.21
N LEU A 239 -5.09 -17.01 7.78
CA LEU A 239 -6.36 -17.43 7.18
C LEU A 239 -7.35 -16.26 7.06
N LYS A 240 -7.45 -15.40 8.09
CA LYS A 240 -8.24 -14.15 8.04
C LYS A 240 -7.71 -13.20 6.96
N GLY A 241 -6.39 -13.04 6.86
CA GLY A 241 -5.75 -12.27 5.80
C GLY A 241 -6.05 -12.82 4.40
N LEU A 242 -6.08 -14.15 4.21
CA LEU A 242 -6.46 -14.78 2.94
C LEU A 242 -7.95 -14.56 2.60
N VAL A 243 -8.85 -14.55 3.59
CA VAL A 243 -10.27 -14.20 3.38
C VAL A 243 -10.41 -12.72 3.01
N GLN A 244 -9.77 -11.81 3.75
CA GLN A 244 -9.75 -10.37 3.42
C GLN A 244 -9.12 -10.09 2.05
N LEU A 245 -8.11 -10.87 1.65
CA LEU A 245 -7.54 -10.83 0.30
C LEU A 245 -8.56 -11.29 -0.75
N LYS A 246 -9.27 -12.40 -0.53
CA LYS A 246 -10.36 -12.86 -1.42
C LYS A 246 -11.45 -11.78 -1.57
N ASP A 247 -11.86 -11.15 -0.48
CA ASP A 247 -12.87 -10.09 -0.50
C ASP A 247 -12.37 -8.82 -1.21
N SER A 248 -11.06 -8.52 -1.11
CA SER A 248 -10.42 -7.44 -1.86
C SER A 248 -10.25 -7.77 -3.35
N LEU A 249 -10.00 -9.04 -3.68
CA LEU A 249 -9.96 -9.53 -5.07
C LEU A 249 -11.35 -9.58 -5.72
N ALA A 250 -12.43 -9.69 -4.95
CA ALA A 250 -13.80 -9.62 -5.49
C ALA A 250 -14.10 -8.29 -6.20
N ILE A 251 -13.38 -7.21 -5.84
CA ILE A 251 -13.45 -5.90 -6.51
C ILE A 251 -13.01 -6.01 -7.99
N LEU A 252 -12.10 -6.94 -8.33
CA LEU A 252 -11.60 -7.17 -9.70
C LEU A 252 -12.64 -7.76 -10.66
N ASN A 253 -13.76 -8.30 -10.17
CA ASN A 253 -14.85 -8.79 -11.03
C ASN A 253 -15.44 -7.68 -11.92
N ASN A 254 -15.26 -6.41 -11.54
CA ASN A 254 -15.64 -5.26 -12.36
C ASN A 254 -14.62 -5.01 -13.48
N ARG A 255 -14.98 -5.34 -14.72
CA ARG A 255 -14.17 -5.12 -15.94
C ARG A 255 -13.52 -3.73 -16.00
N ASN A 256 -14.25 -2.67 -15.65
CA ASN A 256 -13.72 -1.30 -15.70
C ASN A 256 -12.61 -1.05 -14.66
N ILE A 257 -12.72 -1.65 -13.47
CA ILE A 257 -11.67 -1.57 -12.44
C ILE A 257 -10.42 -2.33 -12.92
N LEU A 258 -10.59 -3.52 -13.50
CA LEU A 258 -9.48 -4.29 -14.08
C LEU A 258 -8.75 -3.53 -15.19
N LEU A 259 -9.48 -2.85 -16.08
CA LEU A 259 -8.92 -2.00 -17.13
C LEU A 259 -8.19 -0.76 -16.55
N CYS A 260 -8.72 -0.16 -15.48
CA CYS A 260 -8.06 0.94 -14.75
C CYS A 260 -6.83 0.51 -13.93
N LEU A 261 -6.61 -0.78 -13.71
CA LEU A 261 -5.40 -1.31 -13.07
C LEU A 261 -4.23 -1.54 -14.06
N VAL A 262 -4.48 -1.61 -15.36
CA VAL A 262 -3.41 -1.74 -16.40
C VAL A 262 -2.38 -0.59 -16.31
N PRO A 263 -2.77 0.70 -16.15
CA PRO A 263 -1.85 1.79 -15.82
C PRO A 263 -0.89 1.54 -14.65
N SER A 264 -1.33 0.78 -13.64
CA SER A 264 -0.51 0.46 -12.47
C SER A 264 0.48 -0.67 -12.78
N LEU A 265 0.04 -1.72 -13.48
CA LEU A 265 0.91 -2.82 -13.93
C LEU A 265 2.06 -2.32 -14.83
N VAL A 266 1.82 -1.26 -15.60
CA VAL A 266 2.78 -0.62 -16.51
C VAL A 266 3.57 0.53 -15.86
N GLY A 267 3.21 0.94 -14.63
CA GLY A 267 3.90 1.98 -13.86
C GLY A 267 5.37 1.66 -13.58
N ASN A 268 5.63 0.52 -12.92
CA ASN A 268 6.99 0.06 -12.63
C ASN A 268 7.90 -0.07 -13.88
N PRO A 269 7.45 -0.66 -15.02
CA PRO A 269 8.21 -0.63 -16.28
C PRO A 269 8.63 0.76 -16.76
N ILE A 270 7.71 1.72 -16.81
CA ILE A 270 8.02 3.10 -17.24
C ILE A 270 8.98 3.78 -16.26
N MET A 271 8.83 3.50 -14.96
CA MET A 271 9.75 3.98 -13.91
C MET A 271 11.17 3.44 -14.09
N THR A 272 11.34 2.13 -14.30
CA THR A 272 12.66 1.49 -14.44
C THR A 272 13.35 1.91 -15.74
N ALA A 273 12.59 2.10 -16.83
CA ALA A 273 13.12 2.64 -18.08
C ALA A 273 13.72 4.04 -17.90
N ASN A 274 12.97 4.96 -17.29
CA ASN A 274 13.41 6.34 -17.08
C ASN A 274 14.49 6.49 -16.00
N SER A 275 14.59 5.57 -15.04
CA SER A 275 15.51 5.69 -13.88
C SER A 275 16.83 4.93 -14.02
N SER A 276 16.82 3.67 -14.50
CA SER A 276 18.05 2.87 -14.65
C SER A 276 18.48 2.67 -16.11
N THR A 277 17.53 2.55 -17.05
CA THR A 277 17.85 2.28 -18.46
C THR A 277 18.24 3.54 -19.22
N LEU A 278 17.59 4.68 -18.95
CA LEU A 278 17.91 5.98 -19.55
C LEU A 278 19.39 6.37 -19.39
N PRO A 279 20.00 6.34 -18.18
CA PRO A 279 21.39 6.75 -18.03
C PRO A 279 22.38 5.81 -18.75
N GLN A 280 22.13 4.50 -18.68
CA GLN A 280 22.91 3.49 -19.40
C GLN A 280 22.80 3.69 -20.92
N TYR A 281 21.58 3.89 -21.44
CA TYR A 281 21.31 4.08 -22.87
C TYR A 281 22.04 5.31 -23.44
N VAL A 282 21.91 6.47 -22.79
CA VAL A 282 22.55 7.72 -23.24
C VAL A 282 24.07 7.59 -23.18
N SER A 283 24.60 7.06 -22.07
CA SER A 283 26.04 6.91 -21.89
C SER A 283 26.66 5.94 -22.90
N LYS A 284 25.98 4.82 -23.19
CA LYS A 284 26.41 3.79 -24.15
C LYS A 284 26.25 4.20 -25.62
N ASN A 285 25.18 4.92 -25.97
CA ASN A 285 24.86 5.21 -27.39
C ASN A 285 25.30 6.59 -27.87
N PHE A 286 25.30 7.61 -27.01
CA PHE A 286 25.73 8.97 -27.36
C PHE A 286 27.12 9.33 -26.79
N GLY A 287 27.76 8.42 -26.06
CA GLY A 287 29.15 8.56 -25.60
C GLY A 287 29.34 9.53 -24.42
N TRP A 288 28.26 9.88 -23.71
CA TRP A 288 28.30 10.75 -22.54
C TRP A 288 28.73 9.98 -21.29
N THR A 289 29.36 10.64 -20.32
CA THR A 289 29.51 10.08 -18.98
C THR A 289 28.15 9.95 -18.28
N LEU A 290 28.02 9.03 -17.32
CA LEU A 290 26.83 8.93 -16.47
C LEU A 290 26.62 10.22 -15.68
N ALA A 291 27.71 10.90 -15.28
CA ALA A 291 27.66 12.23 -14.65
C ALA A 291 27.04 13.29 -15.58
N GLN A 292 27.53 13.43 -16.83
CA GLN A 292 26.94 14.37 -17.80
C GLN A 292 25.48 14.05 -18.11
N THR A 293 25.14 12.76 -18.17
CA THR A 293 23.77 12.30 -18.39
C THR A 293 22.82 12.72 -17.27
N SER A 294 23.31 12.84 -16.03
CA SER A 294 22.50 13.33 -14.90
C SER A 294 22.07 14.80 -15.04
N PHE A 295 22.86 15.63 -15.73
CA PHE A 295 22.49 17.03 -15.99
C PHE A 295 21.29 17.17 -16.94
N LEU A 296 20.95 16.12 -17.70
CA LEU A 296 19.72 16.08 -18.51
C LEU A 296 18.46 15.94 -17.64
N LEU A 297 18.58 15.34 -16.46
CA LEU A 297 17.45 15.16 -15.54
C LEU A 297 17.02 16.47 -14.86
N SER A 298 17.92 17.45 -14.77
CA SER A 298 17.61 18.77 -14.18
C SER A 298 16.56 19.58 -14.96
N PRO A 299 16.70 19.85 -16.28
CA PRO A 299 15.66 20.53 -17.06
C PRO A 299 14.35 19.71 -17.15
N LEU A 300 14.44 18.37 -17.21
CA LEU A 300 13.26 17.51 -17.16
C LEU A 300 12.51 17.64 -15.81
N GLY A 301 13.24 17.77 -14.70
CA GLY A 301 12.67 18.08 -13.38
C GLY A 301 11.88 19.40 -13.36
N PHE A 302 12.40 20.46 -13.97
CA PHE A 302 11.66 21.72 -14.12
C PHE A 302 10.42 21.57 -15.03
N LEU A 303 10.48 20.78 -16.09
CA LEU A 303 9.34 20.49 -16.96
C LEU A 303 8.27 19.61 -16.28
N HIS A 304 8.65 18.67 -15.40
CA HIS A 304 7.70 17.94 -14.55
C HIS A 304 6.99 18.88 -13.57
N LEU A 305 7.72 19.81 -12.92
CA LEU A 305 7.12 20.84 -12.06
C LEU A 305 6.16 21.75 -12.87
N GLY A 306 6.57 22.18 -14.07
CA GLY A 306 5.71 22.92 -14.99
C GLY A 306 4.44 22.16 -15.37
N THR A 307 4.55 20.86 -15.63
CA THR A 307 3.40 19.97 -15.93
C THR A 307 2.43 19.87 -14.74
N LEU A 308 2.94 19.81 -13.51
CA LEU A 308 2.11 19.83 -12.30
C LEU A 308 1.38 21.18 -12.08
N VAL A 309 2.02 22.31 -12.44
CA VAL A 309 1.39 23.64 -12.38
C VAL A 309 0.39 23.86 -13.54
N LEU A 310 0.61 23.21 -14.68
CA LEU A 310 -0.28 23.26 -15.84
C LEU A 310 -1.56 22.42 -15.64
N LEU A 311 -1.48 21.31 -14.89
CA LEU A 311 -2.57 20.35 -14.74
C LEU A 311 -3.89 20.98 -14.21
N PRO A 312 -3.90 21.86 -13.18
CA PRO A 312 -5.11 22.55 -12.72
C PRO A 312 -5.69 23.52 -13.76
N TRP A 313 -4.85 24.16 -14.58
CA TRP A 313 -5.30 25.07 -15.64
C TRP A 313 -5.98 24.32 -16.78
N VAL A 314 -5.39 23.20 -17.22
CA VAL A 314 -6.01 22.27 -18.18
C VAL A 314 -7.31 21.68 -17.60
N SER A 315 -7.32 21.31 -16.32
CA SER A 315 -8.52 20.83 -15.61
C SER A 315 -9.65 21.86 -15.67
N LYS A 316 -9.39 23.13 -15.32
CA LYS A 316 -10.38 24.23 -15.39
C LYS A 316 -10.93 24.40 -16.83
N ILE A 317 -10.10 24.29 -17.87
CA ILE A 317 -10.52 24.44 -19.28
C ILE A 317 -11.35 23.24 -19.80
N VAL A 318 -11.03 22.01 -19.40
CA VAL A 318 -11.75 20.80 -19.86
C VAL A 318 -13.12 20.65 -19.18
N VAL A 319 -13.27 21.17 -17.96
CA VAL A 319 -14.51 21.11 -17.15
C VAL A 319 -15.44 22.31 -17.38
N ASP A 320 -14.93 23.46 -17.87
CA ASP A 320 -15.73 24.68 -18.05
C ASP A 320 -17.09 24.43 -18.76
N PRO A 321 -18.24 24.68 -18.10
CA PRO A 321 -19.56 24.56 -18.70
C PRO A 321 -19.80 25.42 -19.95
N ARG A 322 -18.99 26.48 -20.15
CA ARG A 322 -19.00 27.35 -21.33
C ARG A 322 -18.01 26.89 -22.41
N GLY A 323 -17.09 25.99 -22.08
CA GLY A 323 -16.07 25.45 -22.98
C GLY A 323 -16.60 24.42 -23.97
N ARG A 324 -15.77 24.07 -24.96
CA ARG A 324 -16.12 23.11 -26.04
C ARG A 324 -16.17 21.64 -25.59
N PHE A 325 -15.56 21.29 -24.45
CA PHE A 325 -15.33 19.88 -24.07
C PHE A 325 -16.31 19.29 -23.04
N ARG A 326 -16.88 20.12 -22.13
CA ARG A 326 -18.00 19.78 -21.22
C ARG A 326 -17.94 18.37 -20.60
N ARG A 327 -16.84 18.03 -19.93
CA ARG A 327 -16.66 16.69 -19.33
C ARG A 327 -16.97 16.64 -17.83
N THR A 328 -17.43 15.47 -17.39
CA THR A 328 -17.53 15.05 -15.98
C THR A 328 -16.15 14.91 -15.34
N GLY A 329 -16.09 14.71 -14.01
CA GLY A 329 -14.84 14.41 -13.28
C GLY A 329 -14.11 13.22 -13.92
N PHE A 330 -14.77 12.06 -13.94
CA PHE A 330 -14.34 10.89 -14.70
C PHE A 330 -13.93 11.21 -16.14
N GLY A 331 -14.81 11.86 -16.91
CA GLY A 331 -14.59 12.11 -18.34
C GLY A 331 -13.37 13.00 -18.62
N LYS A 332 -13.02 13.89 -17.67
CA LYS A 332 -11.84 14.76 -17.68
C LYS A 332 -10.58 13.96 -17.30
N ASP A 333 -10.57 13.24 -16.18
CA ASP A 333 -9.38 12.47 -15.77
C ASP A 333 -9.10 11.31 -16.73
N ALA A 334 -10.13 10.66 -17.27
CA ALA A 334 -10.01 9.66 -18.32
C ALA A 334 -9.47 10.23 -19.64
N LEU A 335 -9.86 11.45 -20.03
CA LEU A 335 -9.28 12.12 -21.20
C LEU A 335 -7.80 12.42 -20.97
N LEU A 336 -7.46 12.97 -19.81
CA LEU A 336 -6.13 13.44 -19.48
C LEU A 336 -5.14 12.28 -19.28
N ALA A 337 -5.60 11.15 -18.73
CA ALA A 337 -4.85 9.89 -18.68
C ALA A 337 -4.62 9.32 -20.10
N LYS A 338 -5.65 9.30 -20.96
CA LYS A 338 -5.53 8.82 -22.35
C LYS A 338 -4.52 9.66 -23.14
N VAL A 339 -4.57 10.99 -23.02
CA VAL A 339 -3.59 11.90 -23.64
C VAL A 339 -2.19 11.67 -23.07
N SER A 340 -2.07 11.47 -21.75
CA SER A 340 -0.77 11.18 -21.10
C SER A 340 -0.10 9.94 -21.68
N TYR A 341 -0.84 8.84 -21.87
CA TYR A 341 -0.27 7.62 -22.46
C TYR A 341 0.04 7.74 -23.96
N ILE A 342 -0.70 8.55 -24.73
CA ILE A 342 -0.31 8.91 -26.11
C ILE A 342 1.03 9.68 -26.10
N MET A 343 1.20 10.65 -25.21
CA MET A 343 2.43 11.44 -25.11
C MET A 343 3.64 10.57 -24.70
N ILE A 344 3.46 9.61 -23.79
CA ILE A 344 4.51 8.63 -23.44
C ILE A 344 4.85 7.75 -24.64
N ALA A 345 3.85 7.19 -25.34
CA ALA A 345 4.07 6.33 -26.49
C ALA A 345 4.79 7.08 -27.63
N ALA A 346 4.41 8.33 -27.90
CA ALA A 346 5.07 9.19 -28.88
C ALA A 346 6.53 9.52 -28.49
N GLY A 347 6.77 9.89 -27.23
CA GLY A 347 8.12 10.16 -26.72
C GLY A 347 9.05 8.95 -26.81
N ALA A 348 8.57 7.79 -26.33
CA ALA A 348 9.30 6.54 -26.41
C ALA A 348 9.56 6.08 -27.87
N LEU A 349 8.67 6.37 -28.83
CA LEU A 349 8.94 6.11 -30.24
C LEU A 349 10.02 7.04 -30.82
N LEU A 350 10.03 8.33 -30.45
CA LEU A 350 11.10 9.27 -30.85
C LEU A 350 12.46 8.82 -30.30
N GLU A 351 12.50 8.36 -29.05
CA GLU A 351 13.70 7.80 -28.42
C GLU A 351 14.14 6.49 -29.10
N ALA A 352 13.20 5.61 -29.45
CA ALA A 352 13.48 4.33 -30.11
C ALA A 352 14.09 4.49 -31.51
N PHE A 353 13.67 5.50 -32.27
CA PHE A 353 14.24 5.85 -33.58
C PHE A 353 15.43 6.82 -33.51
N SER A 354 15.79 7.32 -32.32
CA SER A 354 16.86 8.32 -32.18
C SER A 354 18.22 7.78 -32.63
N ARG A 355 18.86 8.54 -33.53
CA ARG A 355 20.28 8.39 -33.89
C ARG A 355 21.13 9.51 -33.30
N GLU A 356 20.53 10.70 -33.19
CA GLU A 356 21.11 11.89 -32.59
C GLU A 356 20.46 12.17 -31.23
N ILE A 357 21.26 12.64 -30.27
CA ILE A 357 20.78 12.96 -28.91
C ILE A 357 19.69 14.05 -28.91
N VAL A 358 19.66 14.95 -29.90
CA VAL A 358 18.61 15.98 -30.01
C VAL A 358 17.22 15.34 -30.19
N VAL A 359 17.11 14.26 -30.97
CA VAL A 359 15.83 13.54 -31.16
C VAL A 359 15.43 12.79 -29.89
N PHE A 360 16.40 12.23 -29.18
CA PHE A 360 16.20 11.58 -27.88
C PHE A 360 15.67 12.58 -26.84
N LEU A 361 16.27 13.77 -26.76
CA LEU A 361 15.83 14.85 -25.86
C LEU A 361 14.41 15.35 -26.18
N LEU A 362 14.03 15.42 -27.46
CA LEU A 362 12.64 15.74 -27.84
C LEU A 362 11.66 14.66 -27.35
N GLY A 363 12.01 13.38 -27.46
CA GLY A 363 11.21 12.28 -26.92
C GLY A 363 10.99 12.39 -25.40
N LEU A 364 12.04 12.70 -24.65
CA LEU A 364 11.97 12.90 -23.20
C LEU A 364 11.07 14.08 -22.80
N VAL A 365 11.04 15.15 -23.60
CA VAL A 365 10.09 16.27 -23.39
C VAL A 365 8.64 15.80 -23.61
N PHE A 366 8.37 14.97 -24.63
CA PHE A 366 7.06 14.36 -24.83
C PHE A 366 6.66 13.43 -23.68
N GLN A 367 7.55 12.54 -23.21
CA GLN A 367 7.29 11.71 -22.02
C GLN A 367 7.03 12.56 -20.77
N THR A 368 7.72 13.69 -20.61
CA THR A 368 7.56 14.60 -19.46
C THR A 368 6.15 15.16 -19.35
N PHE A 369 5.55 15.61 -20.46
CA PHE A 369 4.14 16.03 -20.47
C PHE A 369 3.16 14.88 -20.13
N GLY A 370 3.54 13.64 -20.43
CA GLY A 370 2.80 12.44 -20.04
C GLY A 370 2.98 12.00 -18.57
N SER A 371 3.80 12.68 -17.76
CA SER A 371 4.13 12.21 -16.40
C SER A 371 2.94 12.22 -15.42
N ALA A 372 1.84 12.89 -15.77
CA ALA A 372 0.61 12.92 -14.97
C ALA A 372 -0.17 11.60 -14.98
N HIS A 373 0.19 10.61 -15.81
CA HIS A 373 -0.53 9.34 -15.95
C HIS A 373 -0.83 8.61 -14.61
N ASN A 374 0.13 8.57 -13.68
CA ASN A 374 -0.01 7.80 -12.44
C ASN A 374 -1.06 8.37 -11.47
N PRO A 375 -1.04 9.67 -11.08
CA PRO A 375 -2.13 10.24 -10.27
C PRO A 375 -3.48 10.25 -11.00
N LEU A 376 -3.51 10.43 -12.32
CA LEU A 376 -4.76 10.41 -13.08
C LEU A 376 -5.41 9.02 -13.11
N ALA A 377 -4.63 7.96 -13.29
CA ALA A 377 -5.13 6.58 -13.18
C ALA A 377 -5.65 6.26 -11.77
N ARG A 378 -5.03 6.81 -10.72
CA ARG A 378 -5.50 6.69 -9.33
C ARG A 378 -6.82 7.43 -9.11
N ALA A 379 -7.00 8.63 -9.67
CA ALA A 379 -8.28 9.34 -9.62
C ALA A 379 -9.40 8.57 -10.34
N MET A 380 -9.13 8.11 -11.57
CA MET A 380 -10.09 7.30 -12.35
C MET A 380 -10.57 6.05 -11.59
N ILE A 381 -9.65 5.29 -11.00
CA ILE A 381 -10.03 4.03 -10.35
C ILE A 381 -10.82 4.25 -9.05
N THR A 382 -10.58 5.36 -8.32
CA THR A 382 -11.36 5.69 -7.12
C THR A 382 -12.80 6.08 -7.39
N GLU A 383 -13.17 6.56 -8.58
CA GLU A 383 -14.58 6.87 -8.92
C GLU A 383 -15.45 5.60 -9.12
N PHE A 384 -14.85 4.40 -9.18
CA PHE A 384 -15.59 3.12 -9.28
C PHE A 384 -15.86 2.43 -7.93
N VAL A 385 -15.38 2.97 -6.81
CA VAL A 385 -15.37 2.26 -5.52
C VAL A 385 -15.82 3.19 -4.39
N ASP A 386 -16.77 2.73 -3.57
CA ASP A 386 -17.30 3.51 -2.45
C ASP A 386 -16.20 3.89 -1.42
N PRO A 387 -16.28 5.06 -0.77
CA PRO A 387 -15.22 5.58 0.12
C PRO A 387 -14.69 4.59 1.16
N GLU A 388 -15.57 3.75 1.72
CA GLU A 388 -15.28 2.71 2.72
C GLU A 388 -14.25 1.67 2.25
N HIS A 389 -14.12 1.46 0.94
CA HIS A 389 -13.28 0.44 0.33
C HIS A 389 -12.01 1.00 -0.36
N THR A 390 -11.82 2.32 -0.33
CA THR A 390 -10.68 3.01 -0.98
C THR A 390 -9.31 2.56 -0.47
N SER A 391 -9.19 2.21 0.82
CA SER A 391 -7.94 1.67 1.40
C SER A 391 -7.56 0.31 0.79
N ARG A 392 -8.54 -0.60 0.64
CA ARG A 392 -8.35 -1.89 -0.05
C ARG A 392 -7.98 -1.69 -1.51
N LEU A 393 -8.61 -0.71 -2.17
CA LEU A 393 -8.29 -0.36 -3.55
C LEU A 393 -6.84 0.13 -3.70
N TYR A 394 -6.36 1.05 -2.85
CA TYR A 394 -4.97 1.51 -2.92
C TYR A 394 -3.95 0.40 -2.62
N ALA A 395 -4.26 -0.50 -1.68
CA ALA A 395 -3.43 -1.69 -1.43
C ALA A 395 -3.36 -2.59 -2.68
N LEU A 396 -4.49 -2.89 -3.30
CA LEU A 396 -4.61 -3.67 -4.54
C LEU A 396 -3.87 -3.01 -5.72
N THR A 397 -4.00 -1.68 -5.88
CA THR A 397 -3.24 -0.89 -6.87
C THR A 397 -1.72 -1.03 -6.66
N SER A 398 -1.25 -0.98 -5.41
CA SER A 398 0.18 -1.15 -5.06
C SER A 398 0.67 -2.59 -5.29
N MET A 399 -0.18 -3.59 -5.05
CA MET A 399 0.11 -4.98 -5.38
C MET A 399 0.27 -5.17 -6.90
N VAL A 400 -0.61 -4.57 -7.71
CA VAL A 400 -0.54 -4.65 -9.18
C VAL A 400 0.69 -3.93 -9.75
N ASP A 401 1.07 -2.76 -9.21
CA ASP A 401 2.32 -2.07 -9.57
C ASP A 401 3.57 -2.92 -9.19
N THR A 402 3.54 -3.57 -8.02
CA THR A 402 4.59 -4.52 -7.61
C THR A 402 4.67 -5.74 -8.54
N LEU A 403 3.52 -6.27 -9.01
CA LEU A 403 3.45 -7.34 -10.01
C LEU A 403 3.91 -6.90 -11.42
N GLY A 404 4.02 -5.59 -11.68
CA GLY A 404 4.62 -5.03 -12.89
C GLY A 404 6.15 -5.10 -12.93
N SER A 405 6.81 -5.35 -11.79
CA SER A 405 8.28 -5.38 -11.69
C SER A 405 9.03 -6.39 -12.57
N PRO A 406 8.51 -7.58 -12.95
CA PRO A 406 9.23 -8.47 -13.86
C PRO A 406 9.32 -7.91 -15.28
N LEU A 407 8.31 -7.13 -15.69
CA LEU A 407 8.25 -6.41 -16.96
C LEU A 407 9.26 -5.25 -16.96
N GLY A 408 9.40 -4.54 -15.83
CA GLY A 408 10.31 -3.41 -15.69
C GLY A 408 11.78 -3.78 -15.44
N GLY A 409 12.05 -4.91 -14.77
CA GLY A 409 13.39 -5.39 -14.49
C GLY A 409 13.91 -6.34 -15.57
N PRO A 410 13.78 -7.68 -15.40
CA PRO A 410 14.35 -8.66 -16.33
C PRO A 410 13.95 -8.51 -17.80
N VAL A 411 12.69 -8.21 -18.13
CA VAL A 411 12.26 -8.10 -19.54
C VAL A 411 12.86 -6.87 -20.22
N LEU A 412 12.94 -5.74 -19.51
CA LEU A 412 13.60 -4.53 -20.00
C LEU A 412 15.12 -4.70 -20.13
N ALA A 413 15.77 -5.36 -19.16
CA ALA A 413 17.19 -5.70 -19.21
C ALA A 413 17.54 -6.65 -20.36
N TRP A 414 16.66 -7.62 -20.65
CA TRP A 414 16.73 -8.47 -21.84
C TRP A 414 16.57 -7.66 -23.13
N ALA A 415 15.59 -6.77 -23.22
CA ALA A 415 15.39 -5.90 -24.38
C ALA A 415 16.60 -5.00 -24.65
N PHE A 416 17.22 -4.45 -23.60
CA PHE A 416 18.47 -3.68 -23.68
C PHE A 416 19.64 -4.53 -24.18
N SER A 417 19.81 -5.72 -23.59
CA SER A 417 20.87 -6.67 -23.97
C SER A 417 20.78 -7.11 -25.44
N LEU A 418 19.57 -7.47 -25.89
CA LEU A 418 19.29 -7.88 -27.26
C LEU A 418 19.49 -6.72 -28.26
N GLY A 419 19.21 -5.49 -27.83
CA GLY A 419 19.47 -4.28 -28.61
C GLY A 419 20.97 -3.98 -28.80
N LEU A 420 21.78 -4.24 -27.77
CA LEU A 420 23.25 -4.17 -27.87
C LEU A 420 23.82 -5.26 -28.79
N GLU A 421 23.22 -6.45 -28.83
CA GLU A 421 23.68 -7.56 -29.68
C GLU A 421 23.36 -7.34 -31.16
N LYS A 422 22.11 -7.02 -31.49
CA LYS A 422 21.67 -6.88 -32.88
C LYS A 422 22.08 -5.55 -33.53
N LYS A 423 22.39 -4.53 -32.71
CA LYS A 423 22.88 -3.21 -33.13
C LYS A 423 21.94 -2.53 -34.16
N GLY A 424 22.38 -1.46 -34.82
CA GLY A 424 21.52 -0.66 -35.70
C GLY A 424 20.26 -0.17 -34.99
N LEU A 425 19.08 -0.30 -35.62
CA LEU A 425 17.80 0.09 -35.03
C LEU A 425 17.41 -0.72 -33.78
N TRP A 426 17.92 -1.94 -33.61
CA TRP A 426 17.60 -2.77 -32.45
C TRP A 426 18.10 -2.18 -31.13
N LYS A 427 19.07 -1.25 -31.16
CA LYS A 427 19.48 -0.46 -30.00
C LYS A 427 18.27 0.16 -29.26
N GLY A 428 17.29 0.67 -30.02
CA GLY A 428 16.07 1.29 -29.48
C GLY A 428 15.03 0.33 -28.90
N LEU A 429 15.29 -0.98 -28.84
CA LEU A 429 14.32 -1.99 -28.40
C LEU A 429 13.71 -1.74 -27.00
N PRO A 430 14.43 -1.24 -25.97
CA PRO A 430 13.82 -0.85 -24.69
C PRO A 430 12.73 0.23 -24.84
N TRP A 431 12.95 1.19 -25.74
CA TRP A 431 12.03 2.29 -25.98
C TRP A 431 10.84 1.86 -26.85
N PHE A 432 11.05 0.97 -27.83
CA PHE A 432 9.95 0.28 -28.51
C PHE A 432 9.10 -0.55 -27.55
N TYR A 433 9.70 -1.19 -26.54
CA TYR A 433 9.00 -1.92 -25.50
C TYR A 433 8.17 -1.00 -24.58
N VAL A 434 8.73 0.13 -24.13
CA VAL A 434 7.99 1.17 -23.39
C VAL A 434 6.82 1.73 -24.23
N ALA A 435 7.05 2.02 -25.51
CA ALA A 435 6.02 2.50 -26.43
C ALA A 435 4.88 1.47 -26.61
N LEU A 436 5.21 0.18 -26.69
CA LEU A 436 4.23 -0.91 -26.75
C LEU A 436 3.39 -0.99 -25.47
N LEU A 437 4.02 -0.97 -24.29
CA LEU A 437 3.30 -0.98 -23.01
C LEU A 437 2.40 0.25 -22.84
N ALA A 438 2.87 1.44 -23.20
CA ALA A 438 2.08 2.67 -23.18
C ALA A 438 0.89 2.61 -24.15
N SER A 439 1.09 2.08 -25.37
CA SER A 439 0.03 1.90 -26.37
C SER A 439 -1.03 0.87 -25.95
N LEU A 440 -0.61 -0.25 -25.35
CA LEU A 440 -1.52 -1.25 -24.78
C LEU A 440 -2.31 -0.68 -23.59
N THR A 441 -1.68 0.15 -22.76
CA THR A 441 -2.36 0.84 -21.65
C THR A 441 -3.38 1.85 -22.17
N TRP A 442 -3.03 2.63 -23.18
CA TRP A 442 -3.97 3.54 -23.86
C TRP A 442 -5.16 2.77 -24.44
N ALA A 443 -4.92 1.65 -25.13
CA ALA A 443 -5.98 0.80 -25.67
C ALA A 443 -6.89 0.23 -24.57
N ALA A 444 -6.33 -0.22 -23.44
CA ALA A 444 -7.11 -0.66 -22.28
C ALA A 444 -7.98 0.47 -21.71
N LEU A 445 -7.42 1.68 -21.54
CA LEU A 445 -8.18 2.85 -21.10
C LEU A 445 -9.28 3.24 -22.09
N MET A 446 -9.07 3.06 -23.40
CA MET A 446 -10.10 3.31 -24.43
C MET A 446 -11.32 2.40 -24.29
N LEU A 447 -11.17 1.22 -23.67
CA LEU A 447 -12.27 0.28 -23.39
C LEU A 447 -12.99 0.52 -22.03
N VAL A 448 -12.56 1.52 -21.25
CA VAL A 448 -13.19 1.86 -19.96
C VAL A 448 -14.47 2.69 -20.18
N GLU A 449 -15.60 2.18 -19.70
CA GLU A 449 -16.89 2.88 -19.66
C GLU A 449 -17.03 3.74 -18.39
N GLU A 450 -17.72 4.88 -18.49
CA GLU A 450 -17.96 5.81 -17.37
C GLU A 450 -18.93 5.22 -16.32
N PRO A 451 -18.68 5.41 -15.00
CA PRO A 451 -19.55 4.87 -13.95
C PRO A 451 -20.97 5.45 -14.02
N LYS A 452 -21.98 4.57 -14.01
CA LYS A 452 -23.40 4.95 -14.18
C LYS A 452 -24.01 5.66 -12.95
N LYS A 453 -23.37 5.61 -11.78
CA LYS A 453 -23.79 6.34 -10.58
C LYS A 453 -22.92 7.59 -10.42
N LYS A 454 -23.55 8.77 -10.42
CA LYS A 454 -22.88 10.04 -10.14
C LYS A 454 -22.77 10.25 -8.63
N GLY A 455 -21.54 10.37 -8.12
CA GLY A 455 -21.30 11.20 -6.95
C GLY A 455 -21.57 12.68 -7.29
N PRO A 456 -21.84 13.55 -6.29
CA PRO A 456 -21.93 14.99 -6.55
C PRO A 456 -20.60 15.51 -7.09
N ILE A 457 -20.65 16.42 -8.06
CA ILE A 457 -19.45 17.01 -8.65
C ILE A 457 -18.79 17.90 -7.58
N HIS A 458 -17.70 17.40 -6.97
CA HIS A 458 -16.82 18.23 -6.15
C HIS A 458 -16.07 19.22 -7.06
N LEU A 459 -16.73 20.33 -7.35
CA LEU A 459 -16.07 21.54 -7.81
C LEU A 459 -15.18 22.02 -6.66
N GLU A 460 -13.86 22.08 -6.89
CA GLU A 460 -12.95 22.88 -6.07
C GLU A 460 -13.23 24.36 -6.31
N SER A 461 -14.31 24.87 -5.71
CA SER A 461 -14.55 26.30 -5.57
C SER A 461 -13.65 26.84 -4.46
N GLU A 462 -13.12 28.05 -4.67
CA GLU A 462 -12.05 28.67 -3.88
C GLU A 462 -12.54 29.24 -2.51
N SER A 463 -13.47 28.53 -1.85
CA SER A 463 -14.33 29.04 -0.77
C SER A 463 -14.36 28.19 0.52
N THR A 464 -13.76 27.00 0.56
CA THR A 464 -13.70 26.12 1.76
C THR A 464 -12.66 26.58 2.79
N LEU A 465 -12.75 27.86 3.17
CA LEU A 465 -12.04 28.48 4.28
C LEU A 465 -13.00 29.06 5.35
N GLU A 466 -14.28 29.20 4.99
CA GLU A 466 -15.39 29.52 5.89
C GLU A 466 -16.39 28.35 5.85
N GLY A 467 -17.00 27.97 6.98
CA GLY A 467 -18.02 26.91 7.04
C GLY A 467 -17.61 25.54 7.62
N LEU A 468 -16.43 25.41 8.25
CA LEU A 468 -16.19 24.34 9.23
C LEU A 468 -16.54 24.85 10.63
N ASP A 469 -17.84 25.03 10.86
CA ASP A 469 -18.36 25.53 12.13
C ASP A 469 -18.16 24.48 13.24
N TYR A 470 -17.44 24.87 14.29
CA TYR A 470 -16.77 23.94 15.19
C TYR A 470 -17.62 23.72 16.44
N GLN A 471 -18.74 22.99 16.29
CA GLN A 471 -19.58 22.59 17.43
C GLN A 471 -18.80 21.71 18.41
N SER A 472 -18.21 22.37 19.40
CA SER A 472 -17.63 21.76 20.58
C SER A 472 -18.76 21.13 21.41
N GLY A 473 -18.82 19.80 21.44
CA GLY A 473 -19.62 19.07 22.41
C GLY A 473 -19.03 19.26 23.81
N ALA A 474 -19.48 20.30 24.49
CA ALA A 474 -19.21 20.56 25.90
C ALA A 474 -20.51 20.39 26.70
N GLU A 475 -20.38 19.74 27.86
CA GLU A 475 -21.28 19.83 29.02
C GLU A 475 -22.77 19.45 28.78
N ASP A 476 -23.08 18.17 29.02
CA ASP A 476 -23.92 17.73 30.15
C ASP A 476 -23.59 16.26 30.53
#